data_AF-A0A212JPK6-F1
#
_entry.id   AF-A0A212JPK6-F1
#
_cell.length_a   1.000
_cell.length_b   1.000
_cell.length_c   1.000
_cell.angle_alpha   90.00
_cell.angle_beta   90.00
_cell.angle_gamma   90.00
#
_symmetry.space_group_name_H-M   'P 1'
#
loop_
_entity.id
_entity.type
_entity.pdbx_description
1 polymer ?
#
loop_
_entity_poly.entity_id
_entity_poly.type
_entity_poly.pdbx_seq_one_letter_code
_entity_poly.pdbx_strand_id
1 'polypeptide(L)'
;MARMRSTKQKLKECLVSPQWREHLDEIAQGGLENIGPLFSFLLLGPQTMHRAAVALGQVTARLMQEQPESAKNIVRRLMWHLNEESGNIGWGIPEAFAEILAASESLAKDFHRILISYIIDLGRDDNYCDNDTLRRSCYWAIGRLAQTRPQLCLTARPWLLKGLEDVDPVCQGMAAWALSQLPPDLMDAPALRRLAEAGNTAPCELFDGEDVYEKTASQIAADALEGKLK
;
A
#
# COMPACT_ATOMS: atom_id res chain seq x y z
N MET A 1 13.94 15.55 -25.02
CA MET A 1 13.49 16.18 -23.77
C MET A 1 12.05 16.73 -23.83
N ALA A 2 11.64 17.49 -24.88
CA ALA A 2 10.27 18.03 -24.97
C ALA A 2 9.15 16.96 -25.00
N ARG A 3 9.32 15.86 -25.76
CA ARG A 3 8.34 14.76 -25.87
C ARG A 3 8.15 13.96 -24.57
N MET A 4 9.20 13.75 -23.78
CA MET A 4 9.08 13.12 -22.46
C MET A 4 8.34 14.03 -21.47
N ARG A 5 8.58 15.34 -21.53
CA ARG A 5 7.89 16.32 -20.68
C ARG A 5 6.41 16.40 -21.01
N SER A 6 6.04 16.35 -22.30
CA SER A 6 4.63 16.30 -22.72
C SER A 6 3.93 15.01 -22.33
N THR A 7 4.63 13.86 -22.42
CA THR A 7 4.07 12.54 -22.05
C THR A 7 3.82 12.45 -20.54
N LYS A 8 4.79 12.89 -19.72
CA LYS A 8 4.62 12.97 -18.26
C LYS A 8 3.47 13.90 -17.89
N GLN A 9 3.34 15.05 -18.55
CA GLN A 9 2.25 15.98 -18.29
C GLN A 9 0.87 15.37 -18.62
N LYS A 10 0.73 14.72 -19.78
CA LYS A 10 -0.50 14.01 -20.17
C LYS A 10 -0.87 12.92 -19.16
N LEU A 11 0.09 12.10 -18.72
CA LEU A 11 -0.15 11.07 -17.69
C LEU A 11 -0.67 11.66 -16.39
N LYS A 12 -0.09 12.79 -15.96
CA LYS A 12 -0.55 13.49 -14.76
C LYS A 12 -1.98 13.97 -14.92
N GLU A 13 -2.32 14.56 -16.06
CA GLU A 13 -3.68 15.04 -16.37
C GLU A 13 -4.70 13.89 -16.34
N CYS A 14 -4.36 12.72 -16.90
CA CYS A 14 -5.21 11.53 -16.81
C CYS A 14 -5.47 11.11 -15.36
N LEU A 15 -4.45 11.12 -14.49
CA LEU A 15 -4.59 10.68 -13.10
C LEU A 15 -5.37 11.66 -12.20
N VAL A 16 -5.28 12.96 -12.46
CA VAL A 16 -6.02 13.97 -11.68
C VAL A 16 -7.46 14.17 -12.17
N SER A 17 -7.79 13.65 -13.35
CA SER A 17 -9.16 13.67 -13.89
C SER A 17 -10.14 12.95 -12.96
N PRO A 18 -11.39 13.40 -12.83
CA PRO A 18 -12.43 12.62 -12.17
C PRO A 18 -12.68 11.27 -12.86
N GLN A 19 -12.46 11.17 -14.17
CA GLN A 19 -12.59 9.93 -14.96
C GLN A 19 -11.27 9.15 -15.07
N TRP A 20 -10.36 9.29 -14.12
CA TRP A 20 -8.99 8.73 -14.20
C TRP A 20 -8.95 7.22 -14.51
N ARG A 21 -9.95 6.46 -14.06
CA ARG A 21 -10.06 5.02 -14.31
C ARG A 21 -10.21 4.66 -15.78
N GLU A 22 -10.91 5.49 -16.55
CA GLU A 22 -11.10 5.28 -17.98
C GLU A 22 -9.76 5.34 -18.75
N HIS A 23 -8.75 5.98 -18.15
CA HIS A 23 -7.42 6.10 -18.74
C HIS A 23 -6.47 4.96 -18.34
N LEU A 24 -6.84 4.07 -17.42
CA LEU A 24 -5.93 3.04 -16.91
C LEU A 24 -5.46 2.06 -17.99
N ASP A 25 -6.34 1.69 -18.92
CA ASP A 25 -5.97 0.80 -20.02
C ASP A 25 -4.96 1.46 -20.98
N GLU A 26 -5.17 2.74 -21.33
CA GLU A 26 -4.22 3.51 -22.14
C GLU A 26 -2.88 3.66 -21.43
N ILE A 27 -2.89 3.94 -20.13
CA ILE A 27 -1.68 4.03 -19.31
C ILE A 27 -0.95 2.68 -19.27
N ALA A 28 -1.67 1.57 -19.08
CA ALA A 28 -1.08 0.23 -19.05
C ALA A 28 -0.42 -0.14 -20.40
N GLN A 29 -1.02 0.24 -21.53
CA GLN A 29 -0.48 -0.01 -22.86
C GLN A 29 0.86 0.70 -23.12
N GLY A 30 1.14 1.82 -22.43
CA GLY A 30 2.44 2.49 -22.54
C GLY A 30 3.61 1.73 -21.90
N GLY A 31 3.35 0.67 -21.12
CA GLY A 31 4.37 -0.24 -20.61
C GLY A 31 5.50 0.45 -19.84
N LEU A 32 6.75 0.08 -20.14
CA LEU A 32 7.94 0.58 -19.43
C LEU A 32 8.13 2.10 -19.52
N GLU A 33 7.64 2.75 -20.57
CA GLU A 33 7.78 4.21 -20.74
C GLU A 33 7.03 4.99 -19.64
N ASN A 34 5.94 4.41 -19.12
CA ASN A 34 5.10 5.04 -18.10
C ASN A 34 5.60 4.81 -16.68
N ILE A 35 6.47 3.81 -16.45
CA ILE A 35 6.98 3.47 -15.10
C ILE A 35 7.70 4.66 -14.46
N GLY A 36 8.69 5.25 -15.14
CA GLY A 36 9.46 6.38 -14.60
C GLY A 36 8.61 7.59 -14.20
N PRO A 37 7.73 8.09 -15.09
CA PRO A 37 6.75 9.12 -14.75
C PRO A 37 5.86 8.77 -13.56
N LEU A 38 5.28 7.57 -13.53
CA LEU A 38 4.40 7.14 -12.44
C LEU A 38 5.11 7.06 -11.09
N PHE A 39 6.35 6.55 -11.05
CA PHE A 39 7.20 6.59 -9.85
C PHE A 39 7.36 8.01 -9.30
N SER A 40 7.52 9.00 -10.18
CA SER A 40 7.64 10.40 -9.73
C SER A 40 6.33 10.99 -9.20
N PHE A 41 5.19 10.37 -9.47
CA PHE A 41 3.89 10.80 -8.98
C PHE A 41 3.55 10.24 -7.60
N LEU A 42 4.27 9.21 -7.16
CA LEU A 42 4.19 8.70 -5.78
C LEU A 42 4.60 9.74 -4.74
N LEU A 43 5.36 10.75 -5.15
CA LEU A 43 5.81 11.85 -4.29
C LEU A 43 4.88 13.08 -4.34
N LEU A 44 3.72 12.97 -4.98
CA LEU A 44 2.70 14.02 -5.02
C LEU A 44 1.69 13.83 -3.87
N GLY A 45 0.66 14.67 -3.82
CA GLY A 45 -0.36 14.58 -2.76
C GLY A 45 -1.10 13.23 -2.73
N PRO A 46 -1.72 12.87 -1.58
CA PRO A 46 -2.23 11.52 -1.31
C PRO A 46 -3.08 10.95 -2.45
N GLN A 47 -4.02 11.73 -2.96
CA GLN A 47 -4.91 11.33 -4.06
C GLN A 47 -4.15 10.94 -5.34
N THR A 48 -3.15 11.73 -5.72
CA THR A 48 -2.36 11.46 -6.93
C THR A 48 -1.40 10.30 -6.71
N MET A 49 -0.84 10.18 -5.51
CA MET A 49 0.02 9.07 -5.11
C MET A 49 -0.73 7.73 -5.22
N HIS A 50 -1.91 7.60 -4.61
CA HIS A 50 -2.71 6.38 -4.67
C HIS A 50 -3.12 6.02 -6.10
N ARG A 51 -3.60 7.00 -6.89
CA ARG A 51 -3.96 6.75 -8.30
C ARG A 51 -2.75 6.34 -9.14
N ALA A 52 -1.57 6.92 -8.89
CA ALA A 52 -0.33 6.52 -9.54
C ALA A 52 0.10 5.09 -9.13
N ALA A 53 -0.08 4.71 -7.87
CA ALA A 53 0.16 3.35 -7.38
C ALA A 53 -0.75 2.33 -8.10
N VAL A 54 -2.06 2.63 -8.22
CA VAL A 54 -3.01 1.78 -8.98
C VAL A 54 -2.57 1.64 -10.44
N ALA A 55 -2.20 2.75 -11.08
CA ALA A 55 -1.71 2.73 -12.46
C ALA A 55 -0.41 1.93 -12.62
N LEU A 56 0.54 2.03 -11.67
CA LEU A 56 1.73 1.18 -11.63
C LEU A 56 1.36 -0.29 -11.52
N GLY A 57 0.36 -0.62 -10.70
CA GLY A 57 -0.18 -1.97 -10.58
C GLY A 57 -0.63 -2.52 -11.93
N GLN A 58 -1.46 -1.77 -12.66
CA GLN A 58 -1.97 -2.18 -13.98
C GLN A 58 -0.85 -2.33 -15.03
N VAL A 59 0.04 -1.35 -15.13
CA VAL A 59 1.20 -1.41 -16.06
C VAL A 59 2.06 -2.62 -15.74
N THR A 60 2.38 -2.86 -14.46
CA THR A 60 3.28 -3.95 -14.05
C THR A 60 2.61 -5.32 -14.21
N ALA A 61 1.31 -5.43 -13.95
CA ALA A 61 0.56 -6.66 -14.18
C ALA A 61 0.52 -7.03 -15.68
N ARG A 62 0.34 -6.05 -16.56
CA ARG A 62 0.46 -6.27 -18.01
C ARG A 62 1.86 -6.70 -18.41
N LEU A 63 2.89 -5.99 -17.91
CA LEU A 63 4.29 -6.36 -18.14
C LEU A 63 4.60 -7.77 -17.62
N MET A 64 3.95 -8.23 -16.55
CA MET A 64 4.15 -9.59 -16.04
C MET A 64 3.72 -10.66 -17.05
N GLN A 65 2.74 -10.37 -17.92
CA GLN A 65 2.28 -11.29 -18.98
C GLN A 65 3.19 -11.26 -20.21
N GLU A 66 3.71 -10.08 -20.58
CA GLU A 66 4.44 -9.89 -21.82
C GLU A 66 5.97 -9.96 -21.63
N GLN A 67 6.46 -9.47 -20.50
CA GLN A 67 7.89 -9.28 -20.15
C GLN A 67 8.14 -9.55 -18.65
N PRO A 68 8.03 -10.81 -18.17
CA PRO A 68 8.10 -11.17 -16.75
C PRO A 68 9.29 -10.61 -15.97
N GLU A 69 10.50 -10.67 -16.53
CA GLU A 69 11.69 -10.17 -15.84
C GLU A 69 11.70 -8.64 -15.71
N SER A 70 11.14 -7.92 -16.69
CA SER A 70 10.95 -6.47 -16.57
C SER A 70 10.00 -6.12 -15.42
N ALA A 71 8.91 -6.88 -15.27
CA ALA A 71 7.97 -6.71 -14.16
C ALA A 71 8.63 -7.00 -12.79
N LYS A 72 9.39 -8.09 -12.68
CA LYS A 72 10.13 -8.41 -11.46
C LYS A 72 11.20 -7.37 -11.13
N ASN A 73 11.87 -6.80 -12.14
CA ASN A 73 12.83 -5.71 -11.93
C ASN A 73 12.18 -4.46 -11.35
N ILE A 74 10.93 -4.16 -11.70
CA ILE A 74 10.16 -3.07 -11.07
C ILE A 74 9.97 -3.35 -9.58
N VAL A 75 9.58 -4.57 -9.21
CA VAL A 75 9.43 -4.95 -7.79
C VAL A 75 10.77 -4.90 -7.04
N ARG A 76 11.85 -5.42 -7.63
CA ARG A 76 13.21 -5.33 -7.06
C ARG A 76 13.63 -3.86 -6.83
N ARG A 77 13.24 -2.96 -7.73
CA ARG A 77 13.47 -1.52 -7.56
C ARG A 77 12.70 -0.94 -6.37
N LEU A 78 11.43 -1.33 -6.16
CA LEU A 78 10.66 -0.92 -4.97
C LEU A 78 11.35 -1.39 -3.69
N MET A 79 11.79 -2.65 -3.65
CA MET A 79 12.53 -3.22 -2.52
C MET A 79 13.81 -2.43 -2.23
N TRP A 80 14.56 -2.05 -3.27
CA TRP A 80 15.73 -1.20 -3.09
C TRP A 80 15.35 0.16 -2.50
N HIS A 81 14.27 0.80 -2.95
CA HIS A 81 13.82 2.08 -2.37
C HIS A 81 13.38 1.99 -0.91
N LEU A 82 12.98 0.81 -0.43
CA LEU A 82 12.66 0.55 0.98
C LEU A 82 13.88 0.13 1.80
N ASN A 83 15.03 -0.09 1.18
CA ASN A 83 16.28 -0.38 1.88
C ASN A 83 16.90 0.92 2.40
N GLU A 84 17.36 0.90 3.65
CA GLU A 84 18.05 2.01 4.30
C GLU A 84 19.30 2.47 3.54
N GLU A 85 20.01 1.53 2.90
CA GLU A 85 21.21 1.82 2.10
C GLU A 85 20.92 2.66 0.85
N SER A 86 19.64 2.78 0.44
CA SER A 86 19.27 3.47 -0.79
C SER A 86 19.38 4.99 -0.71
N GLY A 87 19.49 5.55 0.50
CA GLY A 87 19.46 6.99 0.76
C GLY A 87 18.12 7.66 0.46
N ASN A 88 17.07 6.89 0.15
CA ASN A 88 15.70 7.37 -0.03
C ASN A 88 14.83 6.91 1.15
N ILE A 89 13.81 7.71 1.51
CA ILE A 89 12.85 7.32 2.55
C ILE A 89 11.73 6.41 1.98
N GLY A 90 11.61 6.29 0.66
CA GLY A 90 10.64 5.37 0.06
C GLY A 90 9.17 5.82 0.14
N TRP A 91 8.88 7.12 0.18
CA TRP A 91 7.50 7.64 0.17
C TRP A 91 6.69 7.12 -1.03
N GLY A 92 5.47 6.63 -0.75
CA GLY A 92 4.56 6.07 -1.76
C GLY A 92 4.97 4.68 -2.30
N ILE A 93 6.12 4.15 -1.86
CA ILE A 93 6.63 2.85 -2.33
C ILE A 93 5.81 1.68 -1.77
N PRO A 94 5.44 1.63 -0.48
CA PRO A 94 4.59 0.55 0.02
C PRO A 94 3.23 0.48 -0.71
N GLU A 95 2.63 1.62 -1.04
CA GLU A 95 1.37 1.72 -1.78
C GLU A 95 1.51 1.17 -3.20
N ALA A 96 2.56 1.59 -3.92
CA ALA A 96 2.86 1.05 -5.25
C ALA A 96 3.16 -0.46 -5.19
N PHE A 97 3.86 -0.91 -4.15
CA PHE A 97 4.15 -2.33 -3.95
C PHE A 97 2.86 -3.12 -3.75
N ALA A 98 1.98 -2.69 -2.85
CA ALA A 98 0.69 -3.33 -2.63
C ALA A 98 -0.18 -3.36 -3.88
N GLU A 99 -0.29 -2.26 -4.62
CA GLU A 99 -1.10 -2.21 -5.85
C GLU A 99 -0.56 -3.14 -6.94
N ILE A 100 0.77 -3.28 -7.06
CA ILE A 100 1.39 -4.24 -7.98
C ILE A 100 1.05 -5.68 -7.59
N LEU A 101 1.15 -6.02 -6.30
CA LEU A 101 0.81 -7.36 -5.83
C LEU A 101 -0.71 -7.60 -5.91
N ALA A 102 -1.53 -6.58 -5.70
CA ALA A 102 -2.98 -6.63 -5.85
C ALA A 102 -3.39 -6.84 -7.33
N ALA A 103 -2.66 -6.26 -8.28
CA ALA A 103 -2.94 -6.41 -9.70
C ALA A 103 -2.40 -7.72 -10.31
N SER A 104 -1.33 -8.30 -9.77
CA SER A 104 -0.64 -9.47 -10.35
C SER A 104 -0.50 -10.63 -9.37
N GLU A 105 -1.22 -11.73 -9.63
CA GLU A 105 -1.16 -12.92 -8.76
C GLU A 105 0.23 -13.57 -8.76
N SER A 106 0.91 -13.61 -9.90
CA SER A 106 2.26 -14.19 -9.99
C SER A 106 3.24 -13.39 -9.13
N LEU A 107 3.20 -12.05 -9.19
CA LEU A 107 4.07 -11.22 -8.36
C LEU A 107 3.68 -11.32 -6.88
N ALA A 108 2.38 -11.37 -6.56
CA ALA A 108 1.94 -11.57 -5.18
C ALA A 108 2.51 -12.85 -4.57
N LYS A 109 2.47 -13.98 -5.29
CA LYS A 109 3.04 -15.25 -4.83
C LYS A 109 4.53 -15.13 -4.52
N ASP A 110 5.29 -14.46 -5.38
CA ASP A 110 6.73 -14.32 -5.24
C ASP A 110 7.14 -13.32 -4.13
N PHE A 111 6.38 -12.23 -3.94
CA PHE A 111 6.86 -11.07 -3.17
C PHE A 111 6.03 -10.69 -1.93
N HIS A 112 4.85 -11.28 -1.67
CA HIS A 112 4.01 -10.91 -0.52
C HIS A 112 4.74 -10.99 0.83
N ARG A 113 5.60 -12.01 1.01
CA ARG A 113 6.36 -12.20 2.25
C ARG A 113 7.32 -11.05 2.52
N ILE A 114 7.88 -10.45 1.46
CA ILE A 114 8.77 -9.30 1.57
C ILE A 114 7.98 -8.08 2.00
N LEU A 115 6.82 -7.82 1.39
CA LEU A 115 5.94 -6.74 1.82
C LEU A 115 5.55 -6.87 3.30
N ILE A 116 5.19 -8.07 3.74
CA ILE A 116 4.84 -8.34 5.14
C ILE A 116 6.04 -8.17 6.07
N SER A 117 7.25 -8.47 5.61
CA SER A 117 8.46 -8.40 6.46
C SER A 117 8.74 -7.01 7.03
N TYR A 118 8.25 -5.94 6.39
CA TYR A 118 8.44 -4.57 6.85
C TYR A 118 7.68 -4.19 8.14
N ILE A 119 6.80 -5.06 8.65
CA ILE A 119 6.13 -4.88 9.95
C ILE A 119 6.53 -5.94 10.98
N ILE A 120 7.46 -6.83 10.64
CA ILE A 120 7.91 -7.91 11.51
C ILE A 120 9.04 -7.39 12.39
N ASP A 121 8.72 -7.06 13.63
CA ASP A 121 9.70 -6.62 14.65
C ASP A 121 10.05 -7.77 15.60
N LEU A 122 11.17 -8.42 15.33
CA LEU A 122 11.77 -9.51 16.11
C LEU A 122 12.69 -8.99 17.23
N GLY A 123 12.97 -7.69 17.31
CA GLY A 123 13.96 -7.10 18.22
C GLY A 123 15.40 -7.55 17.94
N ARG A 124 15.68 -7.98 16.71
CA ARG A 124 17.00 -8.41 16.19
C ARG A 124 17.01 -8.19 14.67
N ASP A 125 18.03 -8.68 13.96
CA ASP A 125 18.09 -8.60 12.49
C ASP A 125 16.76 -9.04 11.83
N ASP A 126 16.05 -8.06 11.29
CA ASP A 126 14.79 -8.19 10.56
C ASP A 126 14.67 -7.04 9.52
N ASN A 127 13.52 -6.91 8.87
CA ASN A 127 13.25 -5.85 7.88
C ASN A 127 12.32 -4.78 8.45
N TYR A 128 12.15 -4.71 9.76
CA TYR A 128 11.18 -3.82 10.38
C TYR A 128 11.40 -2.37 9.94
N CYS A 129 10.32 -1.69 9.57
CA CYS A 129 10.38 -0.32 9.13
C CYS A 129 10.45 0.64 10.32
N ASP A 130 11.65 1.11 10.66
CA ASP A 130 11.85 2.00 11.80
C ASP A 130 11.17 3.37 11.65
N ASN A 131 11.05 3.88 10.42
CA ASN A 131 10.40 5.16 10.18
C ASN A 131 8.88 5.04 10.33
N ASP A 132 8.32 5.69 11.35
CA ASP A 132 6.88 5.63 11.67
C ASP A 132 5.99 5.97 10.48
N THR A 133 6.28 7.07 9.76
CA THR A 133 5.47 7.49 8.61
C THR A 133 5.48 6.46 7.49
N LEU A 134 6.64 5.85 7.20
CA LEU A 134 6.72 4.80 6.19
C LEU A 134 6.07 3.50 6.68
N ARG A 135 6.15 3.21 7.98
CA ARG A 135 5.52 2.05 8.60
C ARG A 135 3.99 2.12 8.54
N ARG A 136 3.39 3.32 8.66
CA ARG A 136 1.95 3.54 8.38
C ARG A 136 1.58 3.02 6.98
N SER A 137 2.37 3.39 5.97
CA SER A 137 2.20 2.92 4.59
C SER A 137 2.41 1.42 4.46
N CYS A 138 3.33 0.80 5.21
CA CYS A 138 3.51 -0.65 5.22
C CYS A 138 2.28 -1.39 5.78
N TYR A 139 1.67 -0.90 6.86
CA TYR A 139 0.42 -1.46 7.38
C TYR A 139 -0.72 -1.33 6.35
N TRP A 140 -0.89 -0.14 5.77
CA TRP A 140 -1.88 0.06 4.69
C TRP A 140 -1.63 -0.87 3.51
N ALA A 141 -0.38 -1.03 3.08
CA ALA A 141 -0.02 -1.88 1.96
C ALA A 141 -0.44 -3.35 2.17
N ILE A 142 -0.30 -3.87 3.40
CA ILE A 142 -0.73 -5.22 3.75
C ILE A 142 -2.26 -5.35 3.71
N GLY A 143 -2.99 -4.36 4.24
CA GLY A 143 -4.45 -4.34 4.16
C GLY A 143 -4.95 -4.28 2.72
N ARG A 144 -4.33 -3.45 1.88
CA ARG A 144 -4.65 -3.35 0.46
C ARG A 144 -4.42 -4.68 -0.28
N LEU A 145 -3.32 -5.37 -0.01
CA LEU A 145 -3.10 -6.71 -0.56
C LEU A 145 -4.15 -7.70 -0.04
N ALA A 146 -4.50 -7.63 1.24
CA ALA A 146 -5.48 -8.51 1.86
C ALA A 146 -6.89 -8.37 1.25
N GLN A 147 -7.30 -7.18 0.80
CA GLN A 147 -8.56 -6.99 0.06
C GLN A 147 -8.68 -7.88 -1.19
N THR A 148 -7.56 -8.17 -1.86
CA THR A 148 -7.56 -8.98 -3.09
C THR A 148 -7.11 -10.42 -2.85
N ARG A 149 -6.21 -10.63 -1.89
CA ARG A 149 -5.54 -11.91 -1.63
C ARG A 149 -5.38 -12.16 -0.13
N PRO A 150 -6.48 -12.26 0.63
CA PRO A 150 -6.44 -12.33 2.09
C PRO A 150 -5.60 -13.51 2.61
N GLN A 151 -5.59 -14.63 1.88
CA GLN A 151 -4.84 -15.83 2.23
C GLN A 151 -3.32 -15.61 2.27
N LEU A 152 -2.78 -14.68 1.46
CA LEU A 152 -1.35 -14.37 1.46
C LEU A 152 -0.93 -13.52 2.67
N CYS A 153 -1.88 -12.82 3.30
CA CYS A 153 -1.61 -11.91 4.40
C CYS A 153 -1.86 -12.52 5.79
N LEU A 154 -2.32 -13.77 5.89
CA LEU A 154 -2.64 -14.40 7.19
C LEU A 154 -1.46 -14.43 8.16
N THR A 155 -0.23 -14.61 7.66
CA THR A 155 0.97 -14.61 8.50
C THR A 155 1.31 -13.23 9.09
N ALA A 156 0.68 -12.16 8.58
CA ALA A 156 0.85 -10.82 9.13
C ALA A 156 0.02 -10.59 10.41
N ARG A 157 -1.03 -11.39 10.67
CA ARG A 157 -1.99 -11.12 11.77
C ARG A 157 -1.32 -10.86 13.13
N PRO A 158 -0.42 -11.72 13.65
CA PRO A 158 0.26 -11.44 14.92
C PRO A 158 1.02 -10.10 14.95
N TRP A 159 1.59 -9.70 13.82
CA TRP A 159 2.33 -8.45 13.68
C TRP A 159 1.41 -7.23 13.57
N LEU A 160 0.26 -7.38 12.90
CA LEU A 160 -0.77 -6.36 12.89
C LEU A 160 -1.38 -6.16 14.29
N LEU A 161 -1.58 -7.24 15.06
CA LEU A 161 -2.00 -7.14 16.46
C LEU A 161 -0.97 -6.40 17.32
N LYS A 162 0.32 -6.66 17.11
CA LYS A 162 1.41 -5.88 17.74
C LYS A 162 1.33 -4.41 17.33
N GLY A 163 1.03 -4.13 16.06
CA GLY A 163 0.87 -2.77 15.53
C GLY A 163 -0.28 -1.97 16.14
N LEU A 164 -1.29 -2.60 16.74
CA LEU A 164 -2.34 -1.90 17.50
C LEU A 164 -1.79 -1.20 18.76
N GLU A 165 -0.59 -1.59 19.21
CA GLU A 165 0.11 -1.06 20.38
C GLU A 165 1.33 -0.21 19.96
N ASP A 166 1.44 0.16 18.67
CA ASP A 166 2.51 1.02 18.15
C ASP A 166 2.53 2.38 18.88
N VAL A 167 3.71 2.98 19.02
CA VAL A 167 3.88 4.30 19.64
C VAL A 167 3.25 5.40 18.79
N ASP A 168 3.19 5.20 17.47
CA ASP A 168 2.57 6.13 16.55
C ASP A 168 1.03 5.88 16.46
N PRO A 169 0.21 6.87 16.82
CA PRO A 169 -1.26 6.73 16.81
C PRO A 169 -1.86 6.38 15.45
N VAL A 170 -1.22 6.77 14.34
CA VAL A 170 -1.69 6.48 12.98
C VAL A 170 -1.31 5.07 12.57
N CYS A 171 -0.13 4.56 12.96
CA CYS A 171 0.22 3.15 12.82
C CYS A 171 -0.81 2.23 13.47
N GLN A 172 -1.29 2.57 14.68
CA GLN A 172 -2.36 1.82 15.35
C GLN A 172 -3.62 1.73 14.47
N GLY A 173 -4.04 2.86 13.90
CA GLY A 173 -5.17 2.93 12.98
C GLY A 173 -4.96 2.11 11.70
N MET A 174 -3.77 2.21 11.07
CA MET A 174 -3.46 1.45 9.86
C MET A 174 -3.37 -0.05 10.12
N ALA A 175 -2.85 -0.48 11.27
CA ALA A 175 -2.82 -1.87 11.68
C ALA A 175 -4.25 -2.41 11.92
N ALA A 176 -5.11 -1.62 12.57
CA ALA A 176 -6.53 -1.95 12.75
C ALA A 176 -7.27 -2.06 11.41
N TRP A 177 -7.01 -1.12 10.49
CA TRP A 177 -7.58 -1.16 9.15
C TRP A 177 -7.12 -2.42 8.40
N ALA A 178 -5.81 -2.74 8.43
CA ALA A 178 -5.28 -3.94 7.78
C ALA A 178 -5.83 -5.24 8.37
N LEU A 179 -6.01 -5.34 9.69
CA LEU A 179 -6.68 -6.48 10.33
C LEU A 179 -8.10 -6.67 9.82
N SER A 180 -8.85 -5.59 9.63
CA SER A 180 -10.23 -5.65 9.14
C SER A 180 -10.36 -6.22 7.73
N GLN A 181 -9.28 -6.17 6.94
CA GLN A 181 -9.22 -6.75 5.59
C GLN A 181 -8.93 -8.27 5.60
N LEU A 182 -8.50 -8.83 6.73
CA LEU A 182 -8.30 -10.27 6.88
C LEU A 182 -9.62 -10.99 7.18
N PRO A 183 -9.70 -12.32 6.94
CA PRO A 183 -10.86 -13.11 7.35
C PRO A 183 -11.08 -12.98 8.87
N PRO A 184 -12.30 -12.68 9.36
CA PRO A 184 -12.52 -12.37 10.78
C PRO A 184 -12.01 -13.46 11.73
N ASP A 185 -11.47 -13.03 12.87
CA ASP A 185 -11.02 -13.89 13.95
C ASP A 185 -11.43 -13.30 15.29
N LEU A 186 -12.04 -14.11 16.13
CA LEU A 186 -12.53 -13.69 17.44
C LEU A 186 -11.38 -13.24 18.35
N MET A 187 -10.16 -13.69 18.09
CA MET A 187 -8.97 -13.32 18.86
C MET A 187 -8.51 -11.88 18.59
N ASP A 188 -8.96 -11.25 17.50
CA ASP A 188 -8.61 -9.85 17.18
C ASP A 188 -9.44 -8.87 18.05
N ALA A 189 -10.64 -9.26 18.47
CA ALA A 189 -11.63 -8.39 19.09
C ALA A 189 -11.19 -7.70 20.39
N PRO A 190 -10.47 -8.35 21.35
CA PRO A 190 -10.04 -7.69 22.57
C PRO A 190 -9.10 -6.52 22.33
N ALA A 191 -8.16 -6.64 21.38
CA ALA A 191 -7.20 -5.59 21.06
C ALA A 191 -7.87 -4.44 20.30
N LEU A 192 -8.72 -4.75 19.32
CA LEU A 192 -9.50 -3.76 18.59
C LEU A 192 -10.43 -2.96 19.52
N ARG A 193 -11.08 -3.61 20.50
CA ARG A 193 -11.94 -2.91 21.47
C ARG A 193 -11.14 -1.92 22.32
N ARG A 194 -9.95 -2.30 22.80
CA ARG A 194 -9.07 -1.37 23.54
C ARG A 194 -8.74 -0.14 22.71
N LEU A 195 -8.38 -0.31 21.44
CA LEU A 195 -8.07 0.82 20.55
C LEU A 195 -9.31 1.69 20.26
N ALA A 196 -10.47 1.08 20.04
CA ALA A 196 -11.73 1.80 19.82
C ALA A 196 -12.12 2.67 21.02
N GLU A 197 -11.85 2.19 22.24
CA GLU A 197 -12.16 2.88 23.50
C GLU A 197 -11.05 3.85 23.96
N ALA A 198 -9.88 3.82 23.32
CA ALA A 198 -8.72 4.64 23.71
C ALA A 198 -8.91 6.14 23.43
N GLY A 199 -9.91 6.52 22.63
CA GLY A 199 -10.15 7.93 22.26
C GLY A 199 -9.04 8.54 21.41
N ASN A 200 -8.26 7.70 20.71
CA ASN A 200 -7.25 8.14 19.75
C ASN A 200 -7.93 8.85 18.56
N THR A 201 -7.69 10.16 18.46
CA THR A 201 -8.24 11.07 17.43
C THR A 201 -7.28 11.34 16.28
N ALA A 202 -6.15 10.61 16.18
CA ALA A 202 -5.20 10.84 15.10
C ALA A 202 -5.84 10.56 13.73
N PRO A 203 -5.74 11.50 12.77
CA PRO A 203 -6.32 11.33 11.45
C PRO A 203 -5.53 10.27 10.67
N CYS A 204 -6.24 9.25 10.22
CA CYS A 204 -5.73 8.19 9.38
C CYS A 204 -6.29 8.42 7.97
N GLU A 205 -5.42 8.80 7.03
CA GLU A 205 -5.75 8.89 5.61
C GLU A 205 -5.87 7.48 5.01
N LEU A 206 -7.02 7.18 4.43
CA LEU A 206 -7.32 5.91 3.77
C LEU A 206 -7.74 6.19 2.33
N PHE A 207 -7.60 5.17 1.48
CA PHE A 207 -8.02 5.22 0.08
C PHE A 207 -9.00 4.06 -0.17
N ASP A 208 -10.20 4.37 -0.63
CA ASP A 208 -11.25 3.38 -0.90
C ASP A 208 -11.17 2.77 -2.31
N GLY A 209 -10.15 3.18 -3.07
CA GLY A 209 -10.01 2.84 -4.48
C GLY A 209 -10.39 4.00 -5.41
N GLU A 210 -11.07 5.04 -4.94
CA GLU A 210 -11.39 6.22 -5.75
C GLU A 210 -10.86 7.51 -5.13
N ASP A 211 -11.18 7.72 -3.86
CA ASP A 211 -10.93 8.97 -3.17
C ASP A 211 -10.22 8.71 -1.84
N VAL A 212 -9.39 9.67 -1.45
CA VAL A 212 -8.79 9.71 -0.13
C VAL A 212 -9.80 10.26 0.86
N TYR A 213 -9.98 9.55 1.96
CA TYR A 213 -10.86 9.94 3.06
C TYR A 213 -10.14 9.76 4.40
N GLU A 214 -10.68 10.37 5.44
CA GLU A 214 -10.11 10.30 6.78
C GLU A 214 -11.04 9.59 7.76
N LYS A 215 -10.44 8.78 8.63
CA LYS A 215 -11.06 8.28 9.86
C LYS A 215 -10.06 8.40 11.00
N THR A 216 -10.52 8.41 12.25
CA THR A 216 -9.61 8.28 13.38
C THR A 216 -9.23 6.82 13.62
N ALA A 217 -8.10 6.56 14.26
CA ALA A 217 -7.71 5.20 14.65
C ALA A 217 -8.79 4.49 15.49
N SER A 218 -9.47 5.22 16.38
CA SER A 218 -10.57 4.68 17.19
C SER A 218 -11.78 4.30 16.33
N GLN A 219 -12.14 5.14 15.35
CA GLN A 219 -13.23 4.86 14.42
C GLN A 219 -12.94 3.64 13.56
N ILE A 220 -11.71 3.52 13.05
CA ILE A 220 -11.28 2.36 12.27
C ILE A 220 -11.41 1.08 13.11
N ALA A 221 -10.93 1.10 14.36
CA ALA A 221 -11.02 -0.07 15.24
C ALA A 221 -12.47 -0.46 15.56
N ALA A 222 -13.36 0.53 15.78
CA ALA A 222 -14.78 0.30 15.98
C ALA A 222 -15.44 -0.30 14.73
N ASP A 223 -15.19 0.27 13.55
CA ASP A 223 -15.74 -0.23 12.29
C ASP A 223 -15.22 -1.64 11.96
N ALA A 224 -13.98 -1.97 12.34
CA ALA A 224 -13.40 -3.30 12.20
C ALA A 224 -14.15 -4.35 13.04
N LEU A 225 -14.53 -4.03 14.28
CA LEU A 225 -15.34 -4.89 15.15
C LEU A 225 -16.75 -5.14 14.59
N GLU A 226 -17.31 -4.13 13.92
CA GLU A 226 -18.65 -4.18 13.33
C GLU A 226 -18.67 -4.80 11.91
N GLY A 227 -17.49 -5.06 11.34
CA GLY A 227 -17.36 -5.61 9.98
C GLY A 227 -17.71 -4.62 8.87
N LYS A 228 -17.59 -3.31 9.11
CA LYS A 228 -18.01 -2.23 8.19
C LYS A 228 -16.94 -1.78 7.19
N LEU A 229 -15.71 -2.31 7.25
CA LEU A 229 -14.55 -1.84 6.47
C LEU A 229 -14.17 -2.73 5.27
N LYS A 230 -15.04 -3.65 4.84
CA LYS A 230 -14.75 -4.56 3.72
C LYS A 230 -15.12 -3.99 2.36
#